data_AF-A0AAW0BYC7-F1
#
_entry.id   AF-A0AAW0BYC7-F1
#
_cell.length_a   1.000
_cell.length_b   1.000
_cell.length_c   1.000
_cell.angle_alpha   90.00
_cell.angle_beta   90.00
_cell.angle_gamma   90.00
#
_symmetry.space_group_name_H-M   'P 1'
#
loop_
_entity.id
_entity.type
_entity.pdbx_description
1 polymer ?
#
loop_
_entity_poly.entity_id
_entity_poly.type
_entity_poly.pdbx_seq_one_letter_code
_entity_poly.pdbx_strand_id
1 'polypeptide(L)'
;MLPPREEAQAVLEVYIGTHTVTLASYLTPNEMFSGLLTLAALVVAVSAQAPTWGQCGGIGWSGPTTCVSGSACVKQNDYYSQCIPGASTPTTASTVVPTSPPSSTTSNPAPTSSAPSTGTNYWFSFGDSYTSTSFDINGAKPAPGNPLGNPAYPGGTTTGGENWIDYNTARLNKSLTLTYNFAVSGAVIDNNIVSPIFPGLKSMTDQVNQFLSALGNKPASAPWTSDNALFSVWIGINDIGSTYSQGGDRGAFSDRLLTAEFAALQKLVGYLTILNIPLLTLGVQYDVGARNFLFINVPPVNRSPMMISNSGASTEATVITGHNSRMATKISSWAASNSGVKTFSYDSWSAFTKILDSPSSYGFRDATSVGNAATNFWGDVYHPTSYAHKYFAQDIAALLADTVW
;
A
#
# COMPACT_ATOMS: atom_id res chain seq x y z
N MET A 1 21.96 36.26 49.04
CA MET A 1 21.95 34.78 49.00
C MET A 1 20.86 34.35 48.05
N LEU A 2 21.21 33.86 46.87
CA LEU A 2 20.30 33.17 45.94
C LEU A 2 20.42 31.65 46.22
N PRO A 3 19.34 30.86 46.09
CA PRO A 3 19.42 29.42 46.29
C PRO A 3 20.21 28.74 45.13
N PRO A 4 20.84 27.58 45.36
CA PRO A 4 21.57 26.86 44.32
C PRO A 4 20.60 26.28 43.27
N ARG A 5 21.04 26.27 42.00
CA ARG A 5 20.32 25.65 40.88
C ARG A 5 20.34 24.13 41.04
N GLU A 6 19.18 23.47 40.93
CA GLU A 6 19.10 22.02 40.73
C GLU A 6 19.69 21.64 39.37
N GLU A 7 20.65 20.72 39.35
CA GLU A 7 21.10 20.05 38.14
C GLU A 7 20.09 18.95 37.77
N ALA A 8 19.45 19.06 36.60
CA ALA A 8 18.55 18.03 36.10
C ALA A 8 19.36 16.83 35.59
N GLN A 9 19.21 15.67 36.24
CA GLN A 9 19.73 14.40 35.76
C GLN A 9 18.79 13.83 34.67
N ALA A 10 19.32 13.55 33.49
CA ALA A 10 18.63 12.78 32.47
C ALA A 10 19.22 11.36 32.43
N VAL A 11 18.40 10.35 32.68
CA VAL A 11 18.77 8.94 32.55
C VAL A 11 18.28 8.45 31.20
N LEU A 12 19.19 7.93 30.36
CA LEU A 12 18.84 7.29 29.11
C LEU A 12 18.77 5.78 29.34
N GLU A 13 17.57 5.22 29.24
CA GLU A 13 17.36 3.78 29.26
C GLU A 13 17.24 3.26 27.82
N VAL A 14 18.09 2.30 27.47
CA VAL A 14 18.02 1.61 26.18
C VAL A 14 17.49 0.21 26.40
N TYR A 15 16.38 -0.11 25.73
CA TYR A 15 15.72 -1.41 25.81
C TYR A 15 16.21 -2.32 24.67
N ILE A 16 16.83 -3.45 25.02
CA ILE A 16 17.28 -4.46 24.05
C ILE A 16 16.66 -5.81 24.44
N GLY A 17 15.56 -6.17 23.78
CA GLY A 17 14.81 -7.39 24.10
C GLY A 17 14.25 -7.37 25.53
N THR A 18 14.53 -8.40 26.33
CA THR A 18 14.06 -8.54 27.73
C THR A 18 15.02 -7.98 28.78
N HIS A 19 16.11 -7.30 28.38
CA HIS A 19 17.12 -6.76 29.29
C HIS A 19 17.16 -5.24 29.23
N THR A 20 17.29 -4.63 30.41
CA THR A 20 17.49 -3.19 30.58
C THR A 20 18.95 -2.91 30.92
N VAL A 21 19.60 -2.03 30.18
CA VAL A 21 20.95 -1.54 30.49
C VAL A 21 20.85 -0.06 30.83
N THR A 22 21.13 0.28 32.09
CA THR A 22 21.13 1.67 32.56
C THR A 22 22.54 2.24 32.42
N LEU A 23 22.72 3.23 31.54
CA LEU A 23 23.96 3.99 31.45
C LEU A 23 23.78 5.33 32.15
N ALA A 24 24.45 5.50 33.29
CA ALA A 24 24.56 6.79 33.96
C ALA A 24 25.86 7.46 33.52
N SER A 25 25.77 8.62 32.85
CA SER A 25 26.92 9.47 32.58
C SER A 25 26.60 10.92 32.93
N TYR A 26 27.43 11.52 33.79
CA TYR A 26 27.42 12.94 34.09
C TYR A 26 28.08 13.69 32.94
N LEU A 27 27.31 14.29 32.03
CA LEU A 27 27.87 15.06 30.91
C LEU A 27 27.16 16.40 30.77
N THR A 28 27.94 17.45 30.51
CA THR A 28 27.45 18.81 30.29
C THR A 28 26.98 19.01 28.83
N PRO A 29 26.15 20.01 28.52
CA PRO A 29 25.51 20.16 27.19
C PRO A 29 26.48 20.24 26.00
N ASN A 30 27.75 20.60 26.22
CA ASN A 30 28.74 20.74 25.15
C ASN A 30 29.43 19.42 24.75
N GLU A 31 29.24 18.31 25.49
CA GLU A 31 29.86 17.01 25.16
C GLU A 31 28.91 16.05 24.41
N MET A 32 27.63 16.45 24.21
CA MET A 32 26.63 15.62 23.52
C MET A 32 26.87 15.45 22.01
N PHE A 33 27.73 16.26 21.38
CA PHE A 33 27.91 16.25 19.91
C PHE A 33 29.06 15.38 19.38
N SER A 34 29.87 14.74 20.24
CA SER A 34 31.00 13.89 19.81
C SER A 34 30.89 12.40 20.20
N GLY A 35 29.84 11.98 20.91
CA GLY A 35 29.66 10.59 21.39
C GLY A 35 28.86 9.65 20.48
N LEU A 36 28.33 10.13 19.36
CA LEU A 36 27.37 9.40 18.51
C LEU A 36 27.98 8.66 17.30
N LEU A 37 29.30 8.62 17.17
CA LEU A 37 29.98 8.08 15.98
C LEU A 37 30.72 6.74 16.16
N THR A 38 30.59 6.04 17.29
CA THR A 38 31.37 4.79 17.56
C THR A 38 30.56 3.61 18.10
N LEU A 39 29.28 3.43 17.69
CA LEU A 39 28.51 2.22 18.00
C LEU A 39 27.67 1.69 16.82
N ALA A 40 28.22 1.74 15.61
CA ALA A 40 27.63 1.11 14.42
C ALA A 40 28.61 0.07 13.86
N ALA A 41 28.92 -0.98 14.63
CA ALA A 41 29.64 -2.15 14.12
C ALA A 41 29.29 -3.42 14.91
N LEU A 42 28.86 -4.44 14.17
CA LEU A 42 28.58 -5.84 14.54
C LEU A 42 27.29 -6.16 15.32
N VAL A 43 26.26 -6.62 14.59
CA VAL A 43 25.69 -7.98 14.73
C VAL A 43 25.09 -8.38 13.37
N VAL A 44 25.72 -9.31 12.65
CA VAL A 44 25.07 -10.05 11.54
C VAL A 44 24.60 -11.38 12.11
N ALA A 45 23.32 -11.51 12.38
CA ALA A 45 22.71 -12.82 12.65
C ALA A 45 22.25 -13.40 11.30
N VAL A 46 23.04 -14.33 10.76
CA VAL A 46 22.59 -15.19 9.66
C VAL A 46 21.59 -16.19 10.24
N SER A 47 20.29 -16.04 9.93
CA SER A 47 19.35 -17.15 10.13
C SER A 47 19.68 -18.22 9.09
N ALA A 48 20.06 -19.42 9.53
CA ALA A 48 20.46 -20.51 8.62
C ALA A 48 19.24 -21.19 7.95
N GLN A 49 18.03 -20.92 8.42
CA GLN A 49 16.80 -21.58 7.98
C GLN A 49 15.64 -20.58 7.85
N ALA A 50 14.88 -20.70 6.77
CA ALA A 50 13.66 -19.96 6.52
C ALA A 50 12.50 -20.57 7.32
N PRO A 51 11.68 -19.75 8.02
CA PRO A 51 10.54 -20.25 8.77
C PRO A 51 9.50 -20.87 7.83
N THR A 52 8.56 -21.65 8.37
CA THR A 52 7.40 -22.14 7.61
C THR A 52 6.67 -20.95 6.97
N TRP A 53 6.34 -21.08 5.69
CA TRP A 53 5.82 -20.03 4.79
C TRP A 53 6.79 -18.89 4.43
N GLY A 54 8.03 -18.93 4.91
CA GLY A 54 9.08 -17.98 4.56
C GLY A 54 9.68 -18.23 3.17
N GLN A 55 10.27 -17.20 2.57
CA GLN A 55 11.01 -17.34 1.32
C GLN A 55 12.29 -18.13 1.55
N CYS A 56 12.56 -19.09 0.67
CA CYS A 56 13.70 -19.99 0.74
C CYS A 56 14.47 -20.09 -0.59
N GLY A 57 14.17 -19.21 -1.54
CA GLY A 57 14.82 -19.20 -2.85
C GLY A 57 14.17 -18.21 -3.81
N GLY A 58 14.77 -18.10 -4.99
CA GLY A 58 14.38 -17.16 -6.04
C GLY A 58 15.59 -16.41 -6.60
N ILE A 59 15.51 -15.97 -7.86
CA ILE A 59 16.53 -15.12 -8.48
C ILE A 59 16.71 -13.85 -7.63
N GLY A 60 17.95 -13.59 -7.21
CA GLY A 60 18.30 -12.43 -6.37
C GLY A 60 18.09 -12.64 -4.87
N TRP A 61 17.61 -13.81 -4.43
CA TRP A 61 17.47 -14.12 -3.01
C TRP A 61 18.83 -14.39 -2.35
N SER A 62 19.17 -13.59 -1.33
CA SER A 62 20.40 -13.75 -0.52
C SER A 62 20.13 -14.28 0.89
N GLY A 63 18.89 -14.67 1.19
CA GLY A 63 18.48 -15.18 2.49
C GLY A 63 18.62 -16.69 2.63
N PRO A 64 18.01 -17.29 3.68
CA PRO A 64 18.12 -18.73 3.92
C PRO A 64 17.57 -19.54 2.74
N THR A 65 18.27 -20.61 2.34
CA THR A 65 17.84 -21.52 1.26
C THR A 65 17.29 -22.86 1.76
N THR A 66 17.33 -23.06 3.07
CA THR A 66 16.85 -24.26 3.78
C THR A 66 15.65 -23.90 4.65
N CYS A 67 14.63 -24.74 4.68
CA CYS A 67 13.45 -24.53 5.52
C CYS A 67 13.64 -25.11 6.92
N VAL A 68 12.92 -24.56 7.92
CA VAL A 68 12.78 -25.21 9.24
C VAL A 68 12.18 -26.61 9.10
N SER A 69 12.49 -27.48 10.06
CA SER A 69 12.03 -28.87 10.08
C SER A 69 10.50 -28.98 9.94
N GLY A 70 10.03 -29.92 9.12
CA GLY A 70 8.61 -30.11 8.80
C GLY A 70 8.11 -29.38 7.54
N SER A 71 8.96 -28.57 6.91
CA SER A 71 8.66 -27.80 5.69
C SER A 71 9.72 -28.02 4.61
N ALA A 72 9.35 -27.90 3.34
CA ALA A 72 10.29 -27.95 2.21
C ALA A 72 10.20 -26.71 1.33
N CYS A 73 11.33 -26.34 0.71
CA CYS A 73 11.39 -25.20 -0.16
C CYS A 73 10.76 -25.52 -1.52
N VAL A 74 9.60 -24.95 -1.80
CA VAL A 74 8.84 -25.17 -3.03
C VAL A 74 8.94 -23.92 -3.90
N LYS A 75 9.46 -24.07 -5.13
CA LYS A 75 9.50 -22.98 -6.12
C LYS A 75 8.08 -22.60 -6.53
N GLN A 76 7.71 -21.33 -6.37
CA GLN A 76 6.44 -20.79 -6.85
C GLN A 76 6.63 -20.11 -8.22
N ASN A 77 7.73 -19.38 -8.39
CA ASN A 77 8.17 -18.82 -9.66
C ASN A 77 9.70 -18.61 -9.65
N ASP A 78 10.25 -18.02 -10.72
CA ASP A 78 11.70 -17.83 -10.87
C ASP A 78 12.31 -16.92 -9.81
N TYR A 79 11.56 -15.97 -9.28
CA TYR A 79 12.01 -14.99 -8.30
C TYR A 79 11.61 -15.34 -6.86
N TYR A 80 10.82 -16.41 -6.66
CA TYR A 80 10.26 -16.74 -5.35
C TYR A 80 10.05 -18.26 -5.15
N SER A 81 10.67 -18.80 -4.10
CA SER A 81 10.42 -20.12 -3.54
C SER A 81 10.04 -19.99 -2.07
N GLN A 82 9.11 -20.82 -1.58
CA GLN A 82 8.54 -20.70 -0.23
C GLN A 82 8.63 -22.03 0.54
N CYS A 83 8.84 -21.96 1.86
CA CYS A 83 8.79 -23.11 2.74
C CYS A 83 7.35 -23.58 2.97
N ILE A 84 6.95 -24.70 2.38
CA ILE A 84 5.59 -25.25 2.51
C ILE A 84 5.61 -26.45 3.47
N PRO A 85 4.78 -26.47 4.52
CA PRO A 85 4.67 -27.62 5.42
C PRO A 85 4.09 -28.85 4.69
N GLY A 86 4.65 -30.03 4.95
CA GLY A 86 4.17 -31.30 4.40
C GLY A 86 4.60 -31.61 2.96
N ALA A 87 5.40 -30.76 2.31
CA ALA A 87 5.99 -31.07 1.01
C ALA A 87 7.21 -32.00 1.20
N SER A 88 7.15 -33.23 0.68
CA SER A 88 8.31 -34.10 0.56
C SER A 88 9.29 -33.55 -0.48
N THR A 89 10.57 -33.44 -0.13
CA THR A 89 11.66 -33.01 -1.02
C THR A 89 11.65 -33.78 -2.34
N PRO A 90 11.59 -33.12 -3.52
CA PRO A 90 11.80 -33.81 -4.79
C PRO A 90 13.29 -34.14 -4.94
N THR A 91 13.61 -35.42 -5.11
CA THR A 91 14.94 -35.88 -5.49
C THR A 91 15.21 -35.48 -6.95
N THR A 92 16.38 -34.91 -7.20
CA THR A 92 16.87 -34.45 -8.50
C THR A 92 16.82 -35.57 -9.56
N ALA A 93 16.11 -35.35 -10.66
CA ALA A 93 16.29 -36.12 -11.89
C ALA A 93 16.31 -35.15 -13.09
N SER A 94 17.48 -35.06 -13.73
CA SER A 94 17.66 -34.38 -15.01
C SER A 94 16.90 -35.14 -16.09
N THR A 95 16.03 -34.46 -16.86
CA THR A 95 15.62 -34.95 -18.17
C THR A 95 15.32 -33.83 -19.16
N VAL A 96 16.03 -33.95 -20.26
CA VAL A 96 16.08 -33.27 -21.56
C VAL A 96 14.77 -32.62 -22.06
N VAL A 97 14.94 -31.42 -22.61
CA VAL A 97 14.01 -30.58 -23.39
C VAL A 97 13.39 -31.33 -24.57
N PRO A 98 12.09 -31.10 -24.85
CA PRO A 98 11.64 -30.94 -26.22
C PRO A 98 10.87 -29.63 -26.43
N THR A 99 11.24 -28.95 -27.51
CA THR A 99 10.60 -27.78 -28.10
C THR A 99 9.23 -28.10 -28.69
N SER A 100 8.28 -27.17 -28.60
CA SER A 100 6.97 -27.21 -29.26
C SER A 100 6.39 -25.78 -29.43
N PRO A 101 5.49 -25.55 -30.42
CA PRO A 101 5.52 -24.40 -31.35
C PRO A 101 4.74 -23.15 -30.89
N PRO A 102 4.75 -22.03 -31.67
CA PRO A 102 4.25 -20.74 -31.19
C PRO A 102 2.72 -20.70 -31.13
N SER A 103 2.19 -20.34 -29.97
CA SER A 103 0.78 -19.96 -29.81
C SER A 103 0.55 -18.56 -30.37
N SER A 104 -0.39 -18.48 -31.30
CA SER A 104 -0.89 -17.25 -31.93
C SER A 104 -1.45 -16.27 -30.88
N THR A 105 -0.82 -15.11 -30.76
CA THR A 105 -1.32 -13.96 -30.00
C THR A 105 -2.30 -13.15 -30.86
N THR A 106 -3.58 -13.13 -30.47
CA THR A 106 -4.49 -12.07 -30.90
C THR A 106 -4.24 -10.85 -30.02
N SER A 107 -3.38 -9.95 -30.47
CA SER A 107 -3.19 -8.62 -29.90
C SER A 107 -4.46 -7.79 -30.16
N ASN A 108 -5.19 -7.45 -29.10
CA ASN A 108 -6.20 -6.40 -29.19
C ASN A 108 -5.49 -5.05 -29.06
N PRO A 109 -5.57 -4.14 -30.04
CA PRO A 109 -4.87 -2.85 -29.96
C PRO A 109 -5.50 -1.96 -28.89
N ALA A 110 -4.66 -1.23 -28.15
CA ALA A 110 -5.08 -0.20 -27.22
C ALA A 110 -5.92 0.86 -27.94
N PRO A 111 -7.08 1.29 -27.41
CA PRO A 111 -7.90 2.29 -28.07
C PRO A 111 -7.28 3.67 -27.87
N THR A 112 -6.90 4.32 -28.96
CA THR A 112 -6.65 5.76 -29.02
C THR A 112 -7.99 6.49 -28.90
N SER A 113 -8.26 7.08 -27.73
CA SER A 113 -9.35 8.05 -27.54
C SER A 113 -8.82 9.47 -27.79
N SER A 114 -9.29 10.08 -28.86
CA SER A 114 -9.15 11.50 -29.16
C SER A 114 -10.34 12.26 -28.58
N ALA A 115 -10.16 12.87 -27.41
CA ALA A 115 -11.05 13.91 -26.87
C ALA A 115 -10.35 15.29 -26.96
N PRO A 116 -11.11 16.39 -27.05
CA PRO A 116 -10.57 17.73 -27.33
C PRO A 116 -9.71 18.26 -26.17
N SER A 117 -8.64 18.97 -26.50
CA SER A 117 -7.61 19.43 -25.56
C SER A 117 -8.11 20.43 -24.52
N THR A 118 -7.99 20.09 -23.23
CA THR A 118 -7.69 21.05 -22.16
C THR A 118 -6.72 20.41 -21.16
N GLY A 119 -5.42 20.43 -21.47
CA GLY A 119 -4.34 20.08 -20.52
C GLY A 119 -4.13 18.59 -20.24
N THR A 120 -3.02 18.29 -19.58
CA THR A 120 -2.68 16.98 -19.02
C THR A 120 -3.16 16.92 -17.57
N ASN A 121 -3.80 15.83 -17.19
CA ASN A 121 -4.21 15.53 -15.81
C ASN A 121 -3.29 14.49 -15.18
N TYR A 122 -3.18 14.54 -13.86
CA TYR A 122 -2.29 13.69 -13.08
C TYR A 122 -3.07 12.93 -12.00
N TRP A 123 -2.83 11.63 -11.91
CA TRP A 123 -3.38 10.81 -10.84
C TRP A 123 -2.23 10.21 -10.02
N PHE A 124 -2.18 10.55 -8.74
CA PHE A 124 -1.22 9.98 -7.77
C PHE A 124 -1.95 9.01 -6.85
N SER A 125 -1.69 7.70 -6.98
CA SER A 125 -2.35 6.69 -6.14
C SER A 125 -1.42 6.12 -5.08
N PHE A 126 -1.94 5.98 -3.87
CA PHE A 126 -1.31 5.34 -2.73
C PHE A 126 -2.18 4.18 -2.25
N GLY A 127 -1.57 3.15 -1.70
CA GLY A 127 -2.33 2.00 -1.23
C GLY A 127 -1.53 0.71 -1.15
N ASP A 128 -2.25 -0.39 -1.23
CA ASP A 128 -1.70 -1.74 -1.09
C ASP A 128 -1.88 -2.60 -2.35
N SER A 129 -1.97 -3.93 -2.19
CA SER A 129 -2.09 -4.91 -3.26
C SER A 129 -3.36 -4.75 -4.10
N TYR A 130 -4.40 -4.10 -3.58
CA TYR A 130 -5.63 -3.83 -4.33
C TYR A 130 -5.43 -2.71 -5.38
N THR A 131 -4.33 -1.97 -5.29
CA THR A 131 -4.01 -0.85 -6.19
C THR A 131 -2.64 -0.99 -6.84
N SER A 132 -1.71 -1.76 -6.28
CA SER A 132 -0.34 -1.85 -6.78
C SER A 132 -0.23 -2.42 -8.20
N THR A 133 0.69 -1.82 -8.96
CA THR A 133 1.08 -2.23 -10.33
C THR A 133 2.60 -2.47 -10.43
N SER A 134 3.31 -2.45 -9.29
CA SER A 134 4.78 -2.50 -9.22
C SER A 134 5.52 -1.31 -9.86
N PHE A 135 4.87 -0.15 -9.97
CA PHE A 135 5.48 1.08 -10.51
C PHE A 135 6.72 1.52 -9.72
N ASP A 136 7.79 1.87 -10.45
CA ASP A 136 9.00 2.48 -9.91
C ASP A 136 9.12 3.93 -10.37
N ILE A 137 9.18 4.86 -9.42
CA ILE A 137 9.36 6.28 -9.70
C ILE A 137 10.66 6.59 -10.44
N ASN A 138 11.66 5.71 -10.42
CA ASN A 138 12.90 5.88 -11.17
C ASN A 138 12.82 5.33 -12.61
N GLY A 139 11.80 4.52 -12.91
CA GLY A 139 11.56 3.95 -14.24
C GLY A 139 10.97 4.93 -15.26
N ALA A 140 10.42 4.39 -16.35
CA ALA A 140 9.76 5.19 -17.39
C ALA A 140 8.58 5.97 -16.79
N LYS A 141 8.56 7.29 -16.97
CA LYS A 141 7.51 8.14 -16.42
C LYS A 141 6.23 8.01 -17.27
N PRO A 142 5.05 8.15 -16.64
CA PRO A 142 3.79 8.36 -17.34
C PRO A 142 3.92 9.45 -18.41
N ALA A 143 3.43 9.17 -19.62
CA ALA A 143 3.45 10.08 -20.75
C ALA A 143 2.30 9.77 -21.73
N PRO A 144 1.94 10.68 -22.65
CA PRO A 144 1.01 10.36 -23.73
C PRO A 144 1.43 9.07 -24.47
N GLY A 145 0.48 8.14 -24.65
CA GLY A 145 0.74 6.82 -25.24
C GLY A 145 1.29 5.76 -24.28
N ASN A 146 1.76 6.16 -23.09
CA ASN A 146 2.13 5.28 -21.99
C ASN A 146 1.69 5.89 -20.64
N PRO A 147 0.37 5.99 -20.38
CA PRO A 147 -0.18 6.80 -19.28
C PRO A 147 0.11 6.24 -17.89
N LEU A 148 0.58 4.99 -17.77
CA LEU A 148 0.96 4.36 -16.50
C LEU A 148 2.50 4.26 -16.34
N GLY A 149 3.27 4.58 -17.38
CA GLY A 149 4.73 4.60 -17.32
C GLY A 149 5.35 3.21 -17.24
N ASN A 150 5.60 2.72 -16.03
CA ASN A 150 6.29 1.46 -15.80
C ASN A 150 5.65 0.66 -14.64
N PRO A 151 5.81 -0.67 -14.60
CA PRO A 151 6.35 -1.54 -15.66
C PRO A 151 5.41 -1.60 -16.88
N ALA A 152 5.73 -2.45 -17.86
CA ALA A 152 4.88 -2.60 -19.04
C ALA A 152 3.44 -2.95 -18.64
N TYR A 153 2.48 -2.22 -19.19
CA TYR A 153 1.05 -2.41 -18.95
C TYR A 153 0.60 -3.87 -19.13
N PRO A 154 -0.24 -4.45 -18.23
CA PRO A 154 -0.93 -3.83 -17.08
C PRO A 154 -0.11 -3.81 -15.78
N GLY A 155 1.21 -3.94 -15.87
CA GLY A 155 2.10 -3.97 -14.72
C GLY A 155 2.01 -5.25 -13.89
N GLY A 156 2.67 -5.24 -12.73
CA GLY A 156 2.69 -6.36 -11.80
C GLY A 156 1.56 -6.24 -10.76
N THR A 157 0.32 -6.58 -11.17
CA THR A 157 -0.84 -6.64 -10.28
C THR A 157 -0.94 -7.99 -9.56
N THR A 158 -1.58 -8.03 -8.39
CA THR A 158 -1.57 -9.23 -7.52
C THR A 158 -2.21 -10.46 -8.13
N THR A 159 -3.34 -10.32 -8.85
CA THR A 159 -4.04 -11.44 -9.50
C THR A 159 -3.85 -11.48 -11.01
N GLY A 160 -2.98 -10.62 -11.54
CA GLY A 160 -2.74 -10.46 -12.97
C GLY A 160 -3.86 -9.73 -13.71
N GLY A 161 -3.51 -9.14 -14.85
CA GLY A 161 -4.41 -8.27 -15.61
C GLY A 161 -4.56 -6.89 -15.00
N GLU A 162 -5.53 -6.13 -15.49
CA GLU A 162 -5.79 -4.75 -15.06
C GLU A 162 -6.44 -4.72 -13.68
N ASN A 163 -5.90 -3.93 -12.75
CA ASN A 163 -6.65 -3.57 -11.55
C ASN A 163 -7.52 -2.33 -11.81
N TRP A 164 -8.17 -1.80 -10.78
CA TRP A 164 -9.11 -0.68 -10.94
C TRP A 164 -8.44 0.59 -11.46
N ILE A 165 -7.22 0.91 -11.00
CA ILE A 165 -6.50 2.12 -11.38
C ILE A 165 -5.95 2.01 -12.81
N ASP A 166 -5.53 0.82 -13.23
CA ASP A 166 -5.21 0.53 -14.63
C ASP A 166 -6.43 0.77 -15.52
N TYR A 167 -7.57 0.19 -15.14
CA TYR A 167 -8.79 0.22 -15.93
C TYR A 167 -9.34 1.65 -16.04
N ASN A 168 -9.32 2.42 -14.95
CA ASN A 168 -9.68 3.84 -14.99
C ASN A 168 -8.72 4.60 -15.92
N THR A 169 -7.42 4.49 -15.70
CA THR A 169 -6.42 5.25 -16.45
C THR A 169 -6.41 4.91 -17.94
N ALA A 170 -6.50 3.63 -18.31
CA ALA A 170 -6.29 3.19 -19.68
C ALA A 170 -7.58 3.06 -20.50
N ARG A 171 -8.75 2.91 -19.86
CA ARG A 171 -10.01 2.60 -20.57
C ARG A 171 -11.14 3.57 -20.31
N LEU A 172 -11.23 4.15 -19.11
CA LEU A 172 -12.38 4.97 -18.70
C LEU A 172 -12.05 6.46 -18.58
N ASN A 173 -10.80 6.86 -18.82
CA ASN A 173 -10.42 8.28 -18.80
C ASN A 173 -11.26 9.09 -19.80
N LYS A 174 -11.54 10.35 -19.45
CA LYS A 174 -12.22 11.31 -20.35
C LYS A 174 -11.24 12.25 -21.04
N SER A 175 -10.02 12.29 -20.53
CA SER A 175 -8.95 13.21 -20.89
C SER A 175 -7.61 12.51 -20.71
N LEU A 176 -6.51 13.12 -21.17
CA LEU A 176 -5.19 12.57 -20.92
C LEU A 176 -4.89 12.59 -19.41
N THR A 177 -4.93 11.41 -18.79
CA THR A 177 -4.52 11.19 -17.41
C THR A 177 -3.19 10.44 -17.36
N LEU A 178 -2.20 11.02 -16.68
CA LEU A 178 -0.91 10.42 -16.39
C LEU A 178 -0.88 9.94 -14.94
N THR A 179 -0.84 8.62 -14.75
CA THR A 179 -1.02 7.99 -13.45
C THR A 179 0.31 7.50 -12.89
N TYR A 180 0.67 8.02 -11.73
CA TYR A 180 1.82 7.61 -10.94
C TYR A 180 1.32 6.78 -9.75
N ASN A 181 1.51 5.47 -9.83
CA ASN A 181 0.93 4.54 -8.88
C ASN A 181 1.93 4.11 -7.81
N PHE A 182 1.98 4.84 -6.70
CA PHE A 182 2.89 4.54 -5.59
C PHE A 182 2.42 3.37 -4.72
N ALA A 183 1.27 2.76 -4.98
CA ALA A 183 0.76 1.66 -4.16
C ALA A 183 1.71 0.45 -4.14
N VAL A 184 1.91 -0.14 -2.95
CA VAL A 184 2.84 -1.25 -2.73
C VAL A 184 2.09 -2.43 -2.12
N SER A 185 2.14 -3.60 -2.77
CA SER A 185 1.50 -4.81 -2.24
C SER A 185 1.95 -5.15 -0.82
N GLY A 186 0.98 -5.42 0.06
CA GLY A 186 1.23 -5.71 1.48
C GLY A 186 1.43 -4.47 2.37
N ALA A 187 1.40 -3.25 1.81
CA ALA A 187 1.58 -2.03 2.59
C ALA A 187 0.51 -1.90 3.68
N VAL A 188 0.97 -1.50 4.85
CA VAL A 188 0.15 -0.98 5.94
C VAL A 188 0.20 0.56 5.92
N ILE A 189 -0.62 1.23 6.73
CA ILE A 189 -0.61 2.69 6.82
C ILE A 189 0.75 3.21 7.29
N ASP A 190 1.25 2.69 8.40
CA ASP A 190 2.53 3.09 9.00
C ASP A 190 3.21 1.89 9.70
N ASN A 191 4.46 1.62 9.30
CA ASN A 191 5.25 0.50 9.81
C ASN A 191 5.61 0.61 11.30
N ASN A 192 5.45 1.79 11.92
CA ASN A 192 5.64 1.99 13.36
C ASN A 192 4.37 1.64 14.18
N ILE A 193 3.23 1.44 13.51
CA ILE A 193 1.97 1.06 14.16
C ILE A 193 1.69 -0.43 13.94
N VAL A 194 1.85 -0.89 12.70
CA VAL A 194 1.70 -2.31 12.32
C VAL A 194 3.01 -2.77 11.70
N SER A 195 3.59 -3.84 12.23
CA SER A 195 4.83 -4.39 11.68
C SER A 195 4.64 -4.82 10.22
N PRO A 196 5.58 -4.49 9.31
CA PRO A 196 5.49 -4.95 7.93
C PRO A 196 5.63 -6.46 7.85
N ILE A 197 5.00 -7.07 6.83
CA ILE A 197 5.06 -8.52 6.59
C ILE A 197 6.48 -9.02 6.24
N PHE A 198 7.37 -8.13 5.78
CA PHE A 198 8.80 -8.39 5.66
C PHE A 198 9.62 -7.10 5.84
N PRO A 199 10.87 -7.19 6.32
CA PRO A 199 11.71 -6.02 6.50
C PRO A 199 11.90 -5.21 5.21
N GLY A 200 11.78 -3.89 5.31
CA GLY A 200 11.97 -2.97 4.18
C GLY A 200 10.74 -2.75 3.29
N LEU A 201 9.61 -3.42 3.55
CA LEU A 201 8.35 -3.12 2.87
C LEU A 201 7.91 -1.69 3.16
N LYS A 202 7.58 -0.93 2.11
CA LYS A 202 7.17 0.47 2.21
C LYS A 202 5.72 0.58 2.68
N SER A 203 5.50 1.35 3.75
CA SER A 203 4.16 1.74 4.21
C SER A 203 3.54 2.82 3.32
N MET A 204 2.25 3.11 3.47
CA MET A 204 1.61 4.24 2.80
C MET A 204 2.28 5.58 3.15
N THR A 205 2.68 5.77 4.42
CA THR A 205 3.48 6.94 4.82
C THR A 205 4.79 7.06 4.01
N ASP A 206 5.47 5.94 3.73
CA ASP A 206 6.68 5.93 2.89
C ASP A 206 6.38 6.26 1.43
N GLN A 207 5.25 5.77 0.90
CA GLN A 207 4.80 6.07 -0.47
C GLN A 207 4.53 7.57 -0.64
N VAL A 208 3.87 8.20 0.34
CA VAL A 208 3.66 9.66 0.37
C VAL A 208 5.00 10.40 0.44
N ASN A 209 5.94 9.96 1.26
CA ASN A 209 7.28 10.57 1.32
C ASN A 209 8.04 10.43 0.00
N GLN A 210 7.87 9.32 -0.71
CA GLN A 210 8.46 9.10 -2.04
C GLN A 210 7.87 10.07 -3.07
N PHE A 211 6.54 10.26 -3.06
CA PHE A 211 5.88 11.28 -3.87
C PHE A 211 6.42 12.68 -3.57
N LEU A 212 6.49 13.06 -2.29
CA LEU A 212 6.98 14.39 -1.89
C LEU A 212 8.40 14.64 -2.39
N SER A 213 9.26 13.65 -2.28
CA SER A 213 10.66 13.73 -2.71
C SER A 213 10.80 13.83 -4.23
N ALA A 214 9.99 13.09 -4.99
CA ALA A 214 10.14 12.97 -6.44
C ALA A 214 9.32 14.00 -7.24
N LEU A 215 8.11 14.32 -6.76
CA LEU A 215 7.09 15.06 -7.51
C LEU A 215 6.53 16.25 -6.73
N GLY A 216 6.87 16.41 -5.45
CA GLY A 216 6.38 17.51 -4.61
C GLY A 216 6.80 18.89 -5.11
N ASN A 217 7.97 19.00 -5.76
CA ASN A 217 8.46 20.22 -6.38
C ASN A 217 7.89 20.48 -7.79
N LYS A 218 6.97 19.63 -8.28
CA LYS A 218 6.31 19.75 -9.59
C LYS A 218 7.33 19.86 -10.74
N PRO A 219 8.16 18.82 -10.94
CA PRO A 219 9.22 18.88 -11.93
C PRO A 219 8.63 19.03 -13.34
N ALA A 220 9.44 19.45 -14.32
CA ALA A 220 8.98 19.59 -15.71
C ALA A 220 8.46 18.27 -16.33
N SER A 221 8.85 17.12 -15.77
CA SER A 221 8.31 15.80 -16.15
C SER A 221 6.91 15.52 -15.61
N ALA A 222 6.45 16.27 -14.60
CA ALA A 222 5.12 16.19 -14.01
C ALA A 222 4.69 17.57 -13.43
N PRO A 223 4.41 18.58 -14.27
CA PRO A 223 4.00 19.91 -13.83
C PRO A 223 2.53 19.95 -13.37
N TRP A 224 2.21 19.18 -12.33
CA TRP A 224 0.86 19.10 -11.78
C TRP A 224 0.53 20.33 -10.91
N THR A 225 -0.76 20.64 -10.80
CA THR A 225 -1.35 21.72 -10.00
C THR A 225 -2.51 21.18 -9.18
N SER A 226 -3.07 22.00 -8.28
CA SER A 226 -4.30 21.65 -7.55
C SER A 226 -5.50 21.38 -8.48
N ASP A 227 -5.47 21.93 -9.69
CA ASP A 227 -6.62 21.97 -10.59
C ASP A 227 -6.62 20.80 -11.59
N ASN A 228 -5.48 20.12 -11.75
CA ASN A 228 -5.35 18.98 -12.67
C ASN A 228 -4.79 17.72 -12.00
N ALA A 229 -4.74 17.67 -10.65
CA ALA A 229 -4.26 16.53 -9.90
C ALA A 229 -5.35 15.89 -9.03
N LEU A 230 -5.41 14.57 -9.08
CA LEU A 230 -6.20 13.72 -8.19
C LEU A 230 -5.26 12.82 -7.38
N PHE A 231 -5.55 12.69 -6.08
CA PHE A 231 -4.81 11.83 -5.16
C PHE A 231 -5.75 10.73 -4.66
N SER A 232 -5.41 9.46 -4.80
CA SER A 232 -6.27 8.37 -4.30
C SER A 232 -5.60 7.54 -3.23
N VAL A 233 -6.39 7.06 -2.27
CA VAL A 233 -5.92 6.21 -1.18
C VAL A 233 -6.85 5.00 -1.03
N TRP A 234 -6.30 3.80 -1.19
CA TRP A 234 -6.94 2.53 -0.81
C TRP A 234 -5.98 1.72 0.05
N ILE A 235 -6.15 1.83 1.37
CA ILE A 235 -5.23 1.28 2.38
C ILE A 235 -6.03 0.82 3.61
N GLY A 236 -5.38 0.16 4.57
CA GLY A 236 -5.99 -0.33 5.80
C GLY A 236 -6.36 -1.82 5.75
N ILE A 237 -6.32 -2.44 4.57
CA ILE A 237 -6.65 -3.86 4.38
C ILE A 237 -5.66 -4.74 5.13
N ASN A 238 -4.36 -4.49 4.97
CA ASN A 238 -3.31 -5.24 5.68
C ASN A 238 -3.24 -4.90 7.17
N ASP A 239 -3.53 -3.64 7.55
CA ASP A 239 -3.55 -3.20 8.94
C ASP A 239 -4.61 -3.97 9.74
N ILE A 240 -5.82 -4.09 9.19
CA ILE A 240 -6.91 -4.84 9.83
C ILE A 240 -6.70 -6.35 9.66
N GLY A 241 -6.39 -6.81 8.45
CA GLY A 241 -6.23 -8.24 8.16
C GLY A 241 -5.16 -8.94 9.00
N SER A 242 -4.09 -8.23 9.39
CA SER A 242 -3.03 -8.78 10.26
C SER A 242 -3.28 -8.59 11.76
N THR A 243 -4.24 -7.74 12.16
CA THR A 243 -4.42 -7.36 13.57
C THR A 243 -5.84 -7.56 14.12
N TYR A 244 -6.81 -8.00 13.31
CA TYR A 244 -8.22 -8.08 13.72
C TYR A 244 -8.47 -8.95 14.97
N SER A 245 -7.66 -9.99 15.16
CA SER A 245 -7.77 -10.93 16.29
C SER A 245 -7.07 -10.44 17.56
N GLN A 246 -6.31 -9.34 17.47
CA GLN A 246 -5.63 -8.78 18.63
C GLN A 246 -6.65 -8.14 19.57
N GLY A 247 -6.49 -8.37 20.88
CA GLY A 247 -7.32 -7.76 21.90
C GLY A 247 -7.11 -6.25 22.05
N GLY A 248 -7.76 -5.67 23.06
CA GLY A 248 -7.70 -4.24 23.35
C GLY A 248 -8.78 -3.42 22.64
N ASP A 249 -8.70 -2.10 22.80
CA ASP A 249 -9.68 -1.17 22.20
C ASP A 249 -9.41 -1.01 20.69
N ARG A 250 -10.20 -1.72 19.89
CA ARG A 250 -10.11 -1.69 18.42
C ARG A 250 -10.51 -0.34 17.83
N GLY A 251 -11.35 0.43 18.53
CA GLY A 251 -11.72 1.78 18.15
C GLY A 251 -10.55 2.73 18.28
N ALA A 252 -9.90 2.74 19.44
CA ALA A 252 -8.70 3.54 19.69
C ALA A 252 -7.54 3.15 18.74
N PHE A 253 -7.38 1.86 18.44
CA PHE A 253 -6.40 1.40 17.45
C PHE A 253 -6.70 1.95 16.04
N SER A 254 -7.97 1.93 15.62
CA SER A 254 -8.38 2.53 14.34
C SER A 254 -8.14 4.04 14.30
N ASP A 255 -8.42 4.75 15.40
CA ASP A 255 -8.13 6.18 15.50
C ASP A 255 -6.63 6.49 15.39
N ARG A 256 -5.77 5.62 15.95
CA ARG A 256 -4.31 5.72 15.83
C ARG A 256 -3.85 5.55 14.38
N LEU A 257 -4.38 4.54 13.67
CA LEU A 257 -4.10 4.31 12.25
C LEU A 257 -4.52 5.51 11.38
N LEU A 258 -5.77 5.95 11.52
CA LEU A 258 -6.31 7.08 10.77
C LEU A 258 -5.61 8.40 11.13
N THR A 259 -5.06 8.54 12.33
CA THR A 259 -4.22 9.69 12.68
C THR A 259 -2.92 9.70 11.88
N ALA A 260 -2.27 8.54 11.70
CA ALA A 260 -1.06 8.44 10.88
C ALA A 260 -1.35 8.65 9.39
N GLU A 261 -2.41 8.03 8.85
CA GLU A 261 -2.82 8.20 7.45
C GLU A 261 -3.03 9.69 7.12
N PHE A 262 -3.86 10.38 7.91
CA PHE A 262 -4.18 11.78 7.66
C PHE A 262 -3.02 12.73 7.99
N ALA A 263 -2.10 12.34 8.89
CA ALA A 263 -0.86 13.08 9.08
C ALA A 263 0.05 13.01 7.85
N ALA A 264 0.12 11.86 7.17
CA ALA A 264 0.84 11.73 5.90
C ALA A 264 0.18 12.58 4.81
N LEU A 265 -1.15 12.50 4.65
CA LEU A 265 -1.89 13.28 3.65
C LEU A 265 -1.85 14.79 3.92
N GLN A 266 -1.78 15.22 5.18
CA GLN A 266 -1.64 16.64 5.53
C GLN A 266 -0.37 17.26 4.93
N LYS A 267 0.71 16.46 4.76
CA LYS A 267 1.94 16.90 4.07
C LYS A 267 1.70 17.23 2.59
N LEU A 268 0.65 16.69 1.97
CA LEU A 268 0.32 16.96 0.58
C LEU A 268 -0.46 18.27 0.42
N VAL A 269 -1.28 18.62 1.41
CA VAL A 269 -2.17 19.80 1.36
C VAL A 269 -1.45 21.09 1.75
N GLY A 270 -0.50 21.03 2.69
CA GLY A 270 0.18 22.20 3.21
C GLY A 270 -0.55 22.87 4.38
N TYR A 271 0.21 23.16 5.43
CA TYR A 271 -0.16 23.88 6.66
C TYR A 271 -1.17 23.26 7.64
N LEU A 272 -0.75 23.22 8.90
CA LEU A 272 -1.55 22.94 10.07
C LEU A 272 -2.11 24.28 10.60
N THR A 273 -3.40 24.54 10.40
CA THR A 273 -4.08 25.78 10.83
C THR A 273 -4.16 25.96 12.35
N ILE A 274 -3.78 24.95 13.14
CA ILE A 274 -4.04 24.87 14.58
C ILE A 274 -3.04 25.70 15.42
N LEU A 275 -1.87 26.06 14.88
CA LEU A 275 -0.85 26.79 15.66
C LEU A 275 -0.60 28.23 15.21
N ASN A 276 -1.14 28.66 14.06
CA ASN A 276 -0.81 29.98 13.48
C ASN A 276 0.71 30.19 13.29
N ILE A 277 1.47 29.10 13.10
CA ILE A 277 2.92 29.12 12.87
C ILE A 277 3.19 28.60 11.45
N PRO A 278 3.85 29.38 10.58
CA PRO A 278 5.16 28.99 10.12
C PRO A 278 5.51 27.50 9.90
N LEU A 279 4.91 26.64 9.08
CA LEU A 279 5.54 25.29 8.87
C LEU A 279 6.95 25.43 8.25
N LEU A 280 7.23 26.59 7.65
CA LEU A 280 8.57 27.05 7.26
C LEU A 280 9.56 27.18 8.44
N THR A 281 9.09 27.44 9.66
CA THR A 281 9.96 27.65 10.83
C THR A 281 10.55 26.35 11.39
N LEU A 282 10.14 25.19 10.86
CA LEU A 282 10.64 23.86 11.22
C LEU A 282 11.40 23.15 10.07
N GLY A 283 11.63 23.82 8.95
CA GLY A 283 12.29 23.22 7.77
C GLY A 283 11.44 22.18 7.02
N VAL A 284 10.15 22.05 7.34
CA VAL A 284 9.24 21.10 6.68
C VAL A 284 8.48 21.84 5.57
N GLN A 285 9.05 21.79 4.37
CA GLN A 285 8.56 22.50 3.19
C GLN A 285 7.71 21.59 2.31
N TYR A 286 6.55 21.16 2.80
CA TYR A 286 5.59 20.47 1.95
C TYR A 286 4.20 21.09 2.11
N ASP A 287 4.04 22.30 1.57
CA ASP A 287 2.79 22.67 0.92
C ASP A 287 3.00 22.44 -0.58
N VAL A 288 2.62 21.24 -1.02
CA VAL A 288 2.72 20.90 -2.44
C VAL A 288 1.41 21.23 -3.17
N GLY A 289 0.34 21.61 -2.47
CA GLY A 289 -0.90 22.11 -3.07
C GLY A 289 -1.88 21.03 -3.53
N ALA A 290 -1.85 19.82 -2.97
CA ALA A 290 -2.84 18.79 -3.27
C ALA A 290 -4.24 19.20 -2.77
N ARG A 291 -5.28 19.06 -3.60
CA ARG A 291 -6.64 19.50 -3.25
C ARG A 291 -7.77 18.52 -3.57
N ASN A 292 -7.60 17.54 -4.46
CA ASN A 292 -8.65 16.56 -4.78
C ASN A 292 -8.24 15.16 -4.30
N PHE A 293 -9.05 14.56 -3.43
CA PHE A 293 -8.73 13.28 -2.80
C PHE A 293 -9.85 12.26 -2.98
N LEU A 294 -9.53 11.10 -3.56
CA LEU A 294 -10.38 9.91 -3.57
C LEU A 294 -9.98 8.98 -2.42
N PHE A 295 -10.92 8.68 -1.54
CA PHE A 295 -10.77 7.71 -0.47
C PHE A 295 -11.57 6.45 -0.78
N ILE A 296 -10.95 5.30 -0.62
CA ILE A 296 -11.62 4.01 -0.75
C ILE A 296 -11.51 3.30 0.59
N ASN A 297 -12.64 2.98 1.21
CA ASN A 297 -12.66 2.33 2.52
C ASN A 297 -12.25 0.84 2.42
N VAL A 298 -12.07 0.16 3.56
CA VAL A 298 -11.66 -1.24 3.58
C VAL A 298 -12.82 -2.14 3.10
N PRO A 299 -12.62 -3.01 2.08
CA PRO A 299 -13.66 -3.89 1.56
C PRO A 299 -13.98 -5.01 2.57
N PRO A 300 -15.04 -5.81 2.36
CA PRO A 300 -15.43 -6.89 3.27
C PRO A 300 -14.54 -8.12 3.03
N VAL A 301 -13.22 -7.97 3.24
CA VAL A 301 -12.22 -9.04 3.07
C VAL A 301 -12.41 -10.19 4.06
N ASN A 302 -13.26 -10.00 5.08
CA ASN A 302 -13.79 -11.06 5.91
C ASN A 302 -14.61 -12.11 5.15
N ARG A 303 -15.04 -11.78 3.93
CA ARG A 303 -15.71 -12.71 3.00
C ARG A 303 -14.76 -13.32 1.97
N SER A 304 -13.47 -13.04 2.06
CA SER A 304 -12.49 -13.70 1.20
C SER A 304 -12.44 -15.21 1.48
N PRO A 305 -12.06 -16.04 0.50
CA PRO A 305 -11.89 -17.48 0.69
C PRO A 305 -10.97 -17.84 1.87
N MET A 306 -9.89 -17.07 2.06
CA MET A 306 -9.00 -17.19 3.21
C MET A 306 -9.75 -16.95 4.52
N MET A 307 -10.53 -15.88 4.61
CA MET A 307 -11.20 -15.51 5.86
C MET A 307 -12.41 -16.38 6.17
N ILE A 308 -13.12 -16.89 5.18
CA ILE A 308 -14.21 -17.86 5.41
C ILE A 308 -13.64 -19.20 5.90
N SER A 309 -12.43 -19.56 5.47
CA SER A 309 -11.74 -20.76 5.97
C SER A 309 -11.25 -20.63 7.41
N ASN A 310 -11.12 -19.39 7.90
CA ASN A 310 -10.69 -19.06 9.26
C ASN A 310 -11.90 -18.69 10.14
N SER A 311 -11.94 -19.09 11.41
CA SER A 311 -13.08 -18.76 12.30
C SER A 311 -13.18 -17.26 12.67
N GLY A 312 -12.31 -16.40 12.11
CA GLY A 312 -12.17 -14.98 12.44
C GLY A 312 -13.04 -14.01 11.65
N ALA A 313 -13.77 -14.47 10.64
CA ALA A 313 -14.51 -13.60 9.71
C ALA A 313 -15.48 -12.62 10.41
N SER A 314 -16.21 -13.06 11.44
CA SER A 314 -17.16 -12.19 12.15
C SER A 314 -16.45 -11.07 12.93
N THR A 315 -15.34 -11.41 13.59
CA THR A 315 -14.50 -10.44 14.32
C THR A 315 -13.90 -9.44 13.36
N GLU A 316 -13.33 -9.90 12.24
CA GLU A 316 -12.75 -9.02 11.23
C GLU A 316 -13.80 -8.08 10.63
N ALA A 317 -15.02 -8.57 10.32
CA ALA A 317 -16.12 -7.72 9.85
C ALA A 317 -16.44 -6.58 10.81
N THR A 318 -16.45 -6.87 12.12
CA THR A 318 -16.71 -5.86 13.15
C THR A 318 -15.59 -4.82 13.21
N VAL A 319 -14.33 -5.24 13.10
CA VAL A 319 -13.18 -4.32 13.09
C VAL A 319 -13.16 -3.47 11.81
N ILE A 320 -13.43 -4.05 10.65
CA ILE A 320 -13.52 -3.34 9.37
C ILE A 320 -14.62 -2.28 9.40
N THR A 321 -15.84 -2.64 9.79
CA THR A 321 -16.97 -1.70 9.82
C THR A 321 -16.75 -0.57 10.83
N GLY A 322 -16.17 -0.88 11.99
CA GLY A 322 -15.75 0.12 12.97
C GLY A 322 -14.69 1.09 12.44
N HIS A 323 -13.69 0.57 11.73
CA HIS A 323 -12.65 1.37 11.09
C HIS A 323 -13.24 2.27 9.98
N ASN A 324 -14.05 1.71 9.08
CA ASN A 324 -14.68 2.44 7.97
C ASN A 324 -15.56 3.60 8.46
N SER A 325 -16.32 3.40 9.54
CA SER A 325 -17.14 4.46 10.16
C SER A 325 -16.28 5.62 10.69
N ARG A 326 -15.15 5.29 11.33
CA ARG A 326 -14.18 6.29 11.82
C ARG A 326 -13.47 7.00 10.68
N MET A 327 -13.12 6.29 9.61
CA MET A 327 -12.53 6.86 8.40
C MET A 327 -13.47 7.89 7.77
N ALA A 328 -14.77 7.60 7.64
CA ALA A 328 -15.74 8.56 7.12
C ALA A 328 -15.82 9.85 7.96
N THR A 329 -15.79 9.71 9.28
CA THR A 329 -15.73 10.86 10.21
C THR A 329 -14.43 11.64 10.06
N LYS A 330 -13.29 10.94 9.92
CA LYS A 330 -11.97 11.56 9.72
C LYS A 330 -11.86 12.32 8.40
N ILE A 331 -12.36 11.75 7.30
CA ILE A 331 -12.43 12.41 5.98
C ILE A 331 -13.21 13.73 6.10
N SER A 332 -14.40 13.69 6.70
CA SER A 332 -15.28 14.86 6.83
C SER A 332 -14.64 15.97 7.66
N SER A 333 -14.09 15.62 8.83
CA SER A 333 -13.42 16.58 9.72
C SER A 333 -12.13 17.15 9.12
N TRP A 334 -11.36 16.33 8.42
CA TRP A 334 -10.14 16.76 7.76
C TRP A 334 -10.42 17.70 6.59
N ALA A 335 -11.41 17.39 5.74
CA ALA A 335 -11.83 18.27 4.66
C ALA A 335 -12.31 19.64 5.19
N ALA A 336 -13.12 19.64 6.26
CA ALA A 336 -13.58 20.87 6.90
C ALA A 336 -12.42 21.72 7.48
N SER A 337 -11.32 21.08 7.88
CA SER A 337 -10.14 21.75 8.44
C SER A 337 -9.15 22.26 7.38
N ASN A 338 -9.35 21.90 6.10
CA ASN A 338 -8.43 22.19 5.01
C ASN A 338 -9.16 22.88 3.86
N SER A 339 -9.08 24.22 3.83
CA SER A 339 -9.76 25.03 2.82
C SER A 339 -9.38 24.64 1.39
N GLY A 340 -10.39 24.49 0.53
CA GLY A 340 -10.23 24.11 -0.87
C GLY A 340 -10.00 22.61 -1.13
N VAL A 341 -9.88 21.78 -0.08
CA VAL A 341 -9.84 20.33 -0.25
C VAL A 341 -11.22 19.80 -0.63
N LYS A 342 -11.26 19.00 -1.69
CA LYS A 342 -12.42 18.22 -2.14
C LYS A 342 -12.14 16.75 -1.89
N THR A 343 -13.13 16.05 -1.32
CA THR A 343 -13.04 14.62 -1.04
C THR A 343 -14.13 13.86 -1.79
N PHE A 344 -13.77 12.69 -2.29
CA PHE A 344 -14.64 11.72 -2.93
C PHE A 344 -14.47 10.41 -2.20
N SER A 345 -15.55 9.74 -1.83
CA SER A 345 -15.49 8.50 -1.05
C SER A 345 -16.15 7.37 -1.82
N TYR A 346 -15.39 6.33 -2.13
CA TYR A 346 -15.91 5.08 -2.68
C TYR A 346 -16.08 4.05 -1.57
N ASP A 347 -17.31 3.60 -1.38
CA ASP A 347 -17.67 2.58 -0.39
C ASP A 347 -17.44 1.18 -0.97
N SER A 348 -16.19 0.72 -0.90
CA SER A 348 -15.81 -0.62 -1.35
C SER A 348 -16.48 -1.72 -0.52
N TRP A 349 -16.80 -1.47 0.75
CA TRP A 349 -17.58 -2.39 1.58
C TRP A 349 -18.91 -2.74 0.91
N SER A 350 -19.70 -1.73 0.58
CA SER A 350 -21.00 -1.91 -0.05
C SER A 350 -20.89 -2.45 -1.49
N ALA A 351 -19.90 -1.99 -2.24
CA ALA A 351 -19.70 -2.44 -3.63
C ALA A 351 -19.35 -3.93 -3.71
N PHE A 352 -18.40 -4.41 -2.90
CA PHE A 352 -18.09 -5.83 -2.82
C PHE A 352 -19.30 -6.63 -2.32
N THR A 353 -19.99 -6.14 -1.28
CA THR A 353 -21.17 -6.82 -0.73
C THR A 353 -22.23 -7.06 -1.81
N LYS A 354 -22.53 -6.04 -2.62
CA LYS A 354 -23.49 -6.15 -3.73
C LYS A 354 -23.12 -7.23 -4.74
N ILE A 355 -21.83 -7.35 -5.07
CA ILE A 355 -21.34 -8.37 -6.01
C ILE A 355 -21.36 -9.76 -5.36
N LEU A 356 -20.83 -9.89 -4.14
CA LEU A 356 -20.72 -11.16 -3.44
C LEU A 356 -22.07 -11.74 -3.00
N ASP A 357 -23.09 -10.91 -2.83
CA ASP A 357 -24.47 -11.35 -2.55
C ASP A 357 -25.22 -11.81 -3.81
N SER A 358 -24.76 -11.43 -4.99
CA SER A 358 -25.42 -11.76 -6.27
C SER A 358 -24.41 -11.98 -7.41
N PRO A 359 -23.44 -12.91 -7.26
CA PRO A 359 -22.30 -13.03 -8.17
C PRO A 359 -22.71 -13.29 -9.62
N SER A 360 -23.78 -14.07 -9.85
CA SER A 360 -24.27 -14.40 -11.19
C SER A 360 -24.78 -13.19 -11.97
N SER A 361 -25.36 -12.19 -11.29
CA SER A 361 -25.78 -10.92 -11.90
C SER A 361 -24.59 -10.10 -12.44
N TYR A 362 -23.38 -10.41 -11.96
CA TYR A 362 -22.13 -9.78 -12.35
C TYR A 362 -21.25 -10.70 -13.22
N GLY A 363 -21.79 -11.83 -13.69
CA GLY A 363 -21.06 -12.80 -14.50
C GLY A 363 -20.09 -13.70 -13.72
N PHE A 364 -20.11 -13.64 -12.39
CA PHE A 364 -19.34 -14.52 -11.52
C PHE A 364 -20.15 -15.78 -11.17
N ARG A 365 -19.49 -16.93 -11.12
CA ARG A 365 -20.14 -18.22 -10.85
C ARG A 365 -20.62 -18.33 -9.40
N ASP A 366 -19.83 -17.82 -8.47
CA ASP A 366 -20.10 -17.82 -7.04
C ASP A 366 -19.20 -16.79 -6.32
N ALA A 367 -19.30 -16.72 -4.99
CA ALA A 367 -18.58 -15.77 -4.15
C ALA A 367 -17.35 -16.35 -3.42
N THR A 368 -16.93 -17.60 -3.71
CA THR A 368 -15.89 -18.31 -2.94
C THR A 368 -14.83 -18.98 -3.80
N SER A 369 -15.13 -19.20 -5.07
CA SER A 369 -14.24 -19.78 -6.06
C SER A 369 -13.03 -18.92 -6.34
N VAL A 370 -11.87 -19.56 -6.33
CA VAL A 370 -10.56 -18.94 -6.58
C VAL A 370 -10.03 -19.30 -7.96
N GLY A 371 -9.33 -18.36 -8.60
CA GLY A 371 -8.52 -18.56 -9.80
C GLY A 371 -8.79 -17.52 -10.89
N ASN A 372 -8.03 -17.59 -11.99
CA ASN A 372 -8.01 -16.54 -13.01
C ASN A 372 -9.11 -16.64 -14.09
N ALA A 373 -10.12 -17.48 -13.90
CA ALA A 373 -11.22 -17.59 -14.84
C ALA A 373 -12.07 -16.31 -14.82
N ALA A 374 -12.61 -15.89 -15.96
CA ALA A 374 -13.49 -14.72 -16.06
C ALA A 374 -14.76 -14.83 -15.19
N THR A 375 -15.16 -16.07 -14.87
CA THR A 375 -16.29 -16.35 -13.99
C THR A 375 -15.94 -16.29 -12.50
N ASN A 376 -14.69 -15.98 -12.13
CA ASN A 376 -14.28 -15.92 -10.73
C ASN A 376 -14.23 -14.49 -10.24
N PHE A 377 -14.82 -14.25 -9.07
CA PHE A 377 -14.62 -13.00 -8.36
C PHE A 377 -13.22 -12.95 -7.73
N TRP A 378 -12.78 -14.03 -7.08
CA TRP A 378 -11.49 -14.10 -6.39
C TRP A 378 -10.40 -14.70 -7.28
N GLY A 379 -9.29 -13.97 -7.46
CA GLY A 379 -8.14 -14.45 -8.24
C GLY A 379 -7.20 -15.33 -7.41
N ASP A 380 -7.00 -14.96 -6.15
CA ASP A 380 -6.39 -15.80 -5.13
C ASP A 380 -7.33 -15.90 -3.89
N VAL A 381 -6.84 -16.39 -2.76
CA VAL A 381 -7.67 -16.56 -1.56
C VAL A 381 -8.04 -15.26 -0.85
N TYR A 382 -7.53 -14.11 -1.30
CA TYR A 382 -7.69 -12.81 -0.64
C TYR A 382 -8.01 -11.65 -1.58
N HIS A 383 -7.65 -11.72 -2.85
CA HIS A 383 -7.71 -10.62 -3.80
C HIS A 383 -8.69 -10.90 -4.95
N PRO A 384 -9.45 -9.88 -5.39
CA PRO A 384 -10.34 -10.02 -6.53
C PRO A 384 -9.58 -10.19 -7.86
N THR A 385 -10.24 -10.76 -8.86
CA THR A 385 -9.74 -10.83 -10.25
C THR A 385 -9.79 -9.46 -10.93
N SER A 386 -9.05 -9.31 -12.03
CA SER A 386 -9.17 -8.15 -12.92
C SER A 386 -10.61 -7.93 -13.45
N TYR A 387 -11.39 -9.01 -13.60
CA TYR A 387 -12.81 -8.92 -13.97
C TYR A 387 -13.68 -8.28 -12.89
N ALA A 388 -13.38 -8.53 -11.61
CA ALA A 388 -14.02 -7.85 -10.49
C ALA A 388 -13.55 -6.40 -10.37
N HIS A 389 -12.24 -6.14 -10.55
CA HIS A 389 -11.69 -4.78 -10.54
C HIS A 389 -12.35 -3.85 -11.56
N LYS A 390 -12.80 -4.37 -12.72
CA LYS A 390 -13.57 -3.61 -13.71
C LYS A 390 -14.81 -2.95 -13.12
N TYR A 391 -15.55 -3.64 -12.25
CA TYR A 391 -16.76 -3.07 -11.64
C TYR A 391 -16.41 -1.93 -10.67
N PHE A 392 -15.34 -2.09 -9.89
CA PHE A 392 -14.86 -1.01 -9.01
C PHE A 392 -14.41 0.20 -9.80
N ALA A 393 -13.69 -0.01 -10.92
CA ALA A 393 -13.29 1.06 -11.81
C ALA A 393 -14.49 1.79 -12.42
N GLN A 394 -15.55 1.08 -12.80
CA GLN A 394 -16.77 1.68 -13.33
C GLN A 394 -17.49 2.55 -12.30
N ASP A 395 -17.62 2.06 -11.06
CA ASP A 395 -18.23 2.84 -9.98
C ASP A 395 -17.39 4.08 -9.64
N ILE A 396 -16.07 3.93 -9.55
CA ILE A 396 -15.15 5.05 -9.29
C ILE A 396 -15.18 6.05 -10.45
N ALA A 397 -15.24 5.59 -11.70
CA ALA A 397 -15.38 6.46 -12.86
C ALA A 397 -16.67 7.29 -12.81
N ALA A 398 -17.77 6.66 -12.39
CA ALA A 398 -19.05 7.35 -12.22
C ALA A 398 -19.00 8.36 -11.07
N LEU A 399 -18.38 8.01 -9.94
CA LEU A 399 -18.17 8.91 -8.80
C LEU A 399 -17.35 10.14 -9.19
N LEU A 400 -16.35 9.96 -10.05
CA LEU A 400 -15.44 11.01 -10.50
C LEU A 400 -15.90 11.71 -11.78
N ALA A 401 -17.11 11.45 -12.27
CA ALA A 401 -17.55 11.88 -13.60
C ALA A 401 -17.47 13.40 -13.84
N ASP A 402 -17.64 14.21 -12.79
CA ASP A 402 -17.63 15.68 -12.86
C ASP A 402 -16.35 16.29 -12.26
N THR A 403 -15.27 15.49 -12.22
CA THR A 403 -13.98 15.91 -11.64
C THR A 403 -12.93 16.20 -12.72
N VAL A 404 -11.70 16.43 -12.29
CA VAL A 404 -10.54 16.73 -13.15
C VAL A 404 -10.04 15.51 -13.94
N TRP A 405 -10.67 14.34 -13.77
CA TRP A 405 -10.32 13.08 -14.40
C TRP A 405 -11.22 12.75 -15.60
#